data_AF-A0A2P5CBN0-F1
#
_entry.id   AF-A0A2P5CBN0-F1
#
_cell.length_a   1.000
_cell.length_b   1.000
_cell.length_c   1.000
_cell.angle_alpha   90.00
_cell.angle_beta   90.00
_cell.angle_gamma   90.00
#
_symmetry.space_group_name_H-M   'P 1'
#
loop_
_entity.id
_entity.type
_entity.pdbx_description
1 polymer ?
#
loop_
_entity_poly.entity_id
_entity_poly.type
_entity_poly.pdbx_seq_one_letter_code
_entity_poly.pdbx_strand_id
1 'polypeptide(L)'
;MRESKEFANQLFNALARPRGITSASLLKDELREFWEQITDESFDVRLETFFDMVDIDGDGQITEGEVKEIILLSASANKLSKIQNYAKEYATLIMEELEAENLGYIQVYIFFPTTAIESPPLLVTPRSIELLT
;
A
#
# COMPACT_ATOMS: atom_id res chain seq x y z
N MET A 1 -20.94 2.57 -5.19
CA MET A 1 -21.02 1.19 -5.73
C MET A 1 -20.02 0.93 -6.85
N ARG A 2 -19.75 1.87 -7.78
CA ARG A 2 -18.63 1.69 -8.74
C ARG A 2 -17.26 1.71 -8.06
N GLU A 3 -17.04 2.65 -7.16
CA GLU A 3 -15.75 2.85 -6.49
C GLU A 3 -15.36 1.69 -5.55
N SER A 4 -16.34 1.07 -4.88
CA SER A 4 -16.12 -0.13 -4.07
C SER A 4 -15.71 -1.36 -4.91
N LYS A 5 -16.10 -1.39 -6.20
CA LYS A 5 -15.71 -2.47 -7.11
C LYS A 5 -14.26 -2.30 -7.58
N GLU A 6 -13.84 -1.07 -7.84
CA GLU A 6 -12.46 -0.76 -8.21
C GLU A 6 -11.49 -1.09 -7.07
N PHE A 7 -11.84 -0.70 -5.84
CA PHE A 7 -11.09 -1.08 -4.65
C PHE A 7 -10.98 -2.61 -4.47
N ALA A 8 -12.10 -3.33 -4.62
CA ALA A 8 -12.10 -4.80 -4.50
C ALA A 8 -11.26 -5.48 -5.59
N ASN A 9 -11.24 -4.92 -6.81
CA ASN A 9 -10.39 -5.42 -7.89
C ASN A 9 -8.91 -5.18 -7.62
N GLN A 10 -8.53 -4.02 -7.08
CA GLN A 10 -7.15 -3.74 -6.70
C GLN A 10 -6.67 -4.68 -5.59
N LEU A 11 -7.48 -4.88 -4.54
CA LEU A 11 -7.18 -5.86 -3.49
C LEU A 11 -7.03 -7.27 -4.04
N PHE A 12 -7.92 -7.69 -4.95
CA PHE A 12 -7.81 -8.99 -5.60
C PHE A 12 -6.50 -9.13 -6.38
N ASN A 13 -6.15 -8.12 -7.20
CA ASN A 13 -4.93 -8.14 -8.00
C ASN A 13 -3.67 -8.16 -7.12
N ALA A 14 -3.66 -7.39 -6.03
CA ALA A 14 -2.58 -7.36 -5.04
C ALA A 14 -2.36 -8.74 -4.39
N LEU A 15 -3.43 -9.46 -4.04
CA LEU A 15 -3.32 -10.80 -3.45
C LEU A 15 -2.99 -11.90 -4.48
N ALA A 16 -3.44 -11.73 -5.72
CA ALA A 16 -3.27 -12.69 -6.80
C ALA A 16 -1.88 -12.64 -7.44
N ARG A 17 -1.28 -11.45 -7.60
CA ARG A 17 0.02 -11.23 -8.25
C ARG A 17 1.15 -12.03 -7.62
N PRO A 18 1.39 -11.96 -6.29
CA PRO A 18 2.47 -12.71 -5.62
C PRO A 18 2.31 -14.23 -5.77
N ARG A 19 1.07 -14.71 -5.94
CA ARG A 19 0.73 -16.13 -6.09
C ARG A 19 0.70 -16.60 -7.55
N GLY A 20 0.91 -15.70 -8.51
CA GLY A 20 0.84 -16.02 -9.94
C GLY A 20 -0.55 -16.43 -10.43
N ILE A 21 -1.62 -16.03 -9.73
CA ILE A 21 -2.99 -16.35 -10.10
C ILE A 21 -3.44 -15.41 -11.23
N THR A 22 -3.48 -15.91 -12.46
CA THR A 22 -3.90 -15.14 -13.64
C THR A 22 -5.37 -15.37 -14.04
N SER A 23 -6.04 -16.32 -13.38
CA SER A 23 -7.43 -16.69 -13.65
C SER A 23 -8.42 -15.85 -12.85
N ALA A 24 -9.52 -15.47 -13.48
CA ALA A 24 -10.62 -14.73 -12.84
C ALA A 24 -11.47 -15.59 -11.86
N SER A 25 -11.07 -16.84 -11.62
CA SER A 25 -11.75 -17.79 -10.75
C SER A 25 -10.78 -18.26 -9.66
N LEU A 26 -11.20 -18.16 -8.41
CA LEU A 26 -10.48 -18.68 -7.26
C LEU A 26 -10.98 -20.07 -6.88
N LEU A 27 -10.04 -20.98 -6.62
CA LEU A 27 -10.28 -22.23 -5.92
C LEU A 27 -10.52 -21.96 -4.43
N LYS A 28 -11.17 -22.89 -3.75
CA LYS A 28 -11.49 -22.76 -2.32
C LYS A 28 -10.23 -22.61 -1.46
N ASP A 29 -9.14 -23.28 -1.83
CA ASP A 29 -7.88 -23.18 -1.10
C ASP A 29 -7.21 -21.81 -1.31
N GLU A 30 -7.23 -21.27 -2.53
CA GLU A 30 -6.74 -19.91 -2.83
C GLU A 30 -7.53 -18.83 -2.07
N LEU A 31 -8.85 -18.98 -1.99
CA LEU A 31 -9.69 -18.07 -1.20
C LEU A 31 -9.38 -18.15 0.30
N ARG A 32 -9.03 -19.35 0.81
CA ARG A 32 -8.63 -19.51 2.22
C ARG A 32 -7.32 -18.78 2.49
N GLU A 33 -6.34 -18.89 1.59
CA GLU A 33 -5.07 -18.15 1.72
C GLU A 33 -5.27 -16.64 1.66
N PHE A 34 -6.15 -16.15 0.78
CA PHE A 34 -6.50 -14.72 0.71
C PHE A 34 -7.11 -14.27 2.04
N TRP A 35 -8.03 -15.08 2.59
CA TRP A 35 -8.68 -14.78 3.86
C TRP A 35 -7.68 -14.75 5.01
N GLU A 36 -6.79 -15.75 5.10
CA GLU A 36 -5.74 -15.80 6.12
C GLU A 36 -4.85 -14.55 6.09
N GLN A 37 -4.40 -14.12 4.91
CA GLN A 37 -3.60 -12.90 4.74
C GLN A 37 -4.36 -11.62 5.12
N ILE A 38 -5.63 -11.48 4.68
CA ILE A 38 -6.45 -10.30 5.00
C ILE A 38 -6.76 -10.21 6.50
N THR A 39 -6.97 -11.35 7.16
CA THR A 39 -7.27 -11.41 8.60
C THR A 39 -6.05 -11.40 9.50
N ASP A 40 -4.85 -11.39 8.94
CA ASP A 40 -3.62 -11.27 9.72
C ASP A 40 -3.56 -9.88 10.38
N GLU A 41 -3.50 -9.86 11.71
CA GLU A 41 -3.41 -8.64 12.50
C GLU A 41 -1.96 -8.15 12.69
N SER A 42 -0.99 -8.80 12.06
CA SER A 42 0.38 -8.32 12.00
C SER A 42 0.44 -6.99 11.25
N PHE A 43 1.13 -6.02 11.85
CA PHE A 43 1.36 -4.73 11.22
C PHE A 43 2.12 -4.88 9.91
N ASP A 44 3.12 -5.77 9.88
CA ASP A 44 3.97 -6.04 8.73
C ASP A 44 3.17 -6.59 7.55
N VAL A 45 2.31 -7.59 7.78
CA VAL A 45 1.48 -8.22 6.74
C VAL A 45 0.41 -7.26 6.19
N ARG A 46 -0.19 -6.45 7.06
CA ARG A 46 -1.14 -5.42 6.61
C ARG A 46 -0.46 -4.34 5.79
N LEU A 47 0.76 -3.98 6.14
CA LEU A 47 1.51 -2.95 5.44
C LEU A 47 2.03 -3.46 4.09
N GLU A 48 2.50 -4.70 4.03
CA GLU A 48 2.86 -5.38 2.78
C GLU A 48 1.66 -5.44 1.83
N THR A 49 0.51 -5.93 2.33
CA THR A 49 -0.74 -5.99 1.55
C THR A 49 -1.20 -4.60 1.11
N PHE A 50 -0.97 -3.57 1.92
CA PHE A 50 -1.28 -2.19 1.55
C PHE A 50 -0.36 -1.71 0.41
N PHE A 51 0.96 -1.92 0.52
CA PHE A 51 1.90 -1.54 -0.54
C PHE A 51 1.62 -2.27 -1.85
N ASP A 52 1.31 -3.56 -1.81
CA ASP A 52 0.91 -4.33 -2.99
C ASP A 52 -0.38 -3.80 -3.64
N MET A 53 -1.26 -3.17 -2.86
CA MET A 53 -2.46 -2.50 -3.37
C MET A 53 -2.16 -1.12 -3.97
N VAL A 54 -1.18 -0.39 -3.43
CA VAL A 54 -0.78 0.92 -3.95
C VAL A 54 0.05 0.77 -5.22
N ASP A 55 0.90 -0.25 -5.30
CA ASP A 55 1.73 -0.58 -6.46
C ASP A 55 0.88 -1.19 -7.58
N ILE A 56 0.34 -0.32 -8.45
CA ILE A 56 -0.65 -0.72 -9.46
C ILE A 56 0.03 -1.52 -10.57
N ASP A 57 1.25 -1.17 -10.96
CA ASP A 57 1.97 -1.86 -12.02
C ASP A 57 2.79 -3.07 -11.52
N GLY A 58 3.08 -3.12 -10.22
CA GLY A 58 3.71 -4.26 -9.55
C GLY A 58 5.22 -4.28 -9.71
N ASP A 59 5.84 -3.13 -9.96
CA ASP A 59 7.27 -3.00 -10.19
C ASP A 59 8.08 -2.79 -8.89
N GLY A 60 7.40 -2.66 -7.75
CA GLY A 60 7.98 -2.42 -6.43
C GLY A 60 8.37 -0.96 -6.17
N GLN A 61 7.96 -0.04 -7.04
CA GLN A 61 8.22 1.40 -6.98
C GLN A 61 6.90 2.17 -6.95
N ILE A 62 6.58 2.74 -5.79
CA ILE A 62 5.33 3.47 -5.63
C ILE A 62 5.52 4.93 -6.05
N THR A 63 4.84 5.34 -7.11
CA THR A 63 4.91 6.69 -7.65
C THR A 63 3.90 7.64 -6.98
N GLU A 64 4.11 8.96 -7.08
CA GLU A 64 3.14 9.95 -6.58
C GLU A 64 1.74 9.76 -7.19
N GLY A 65 1.70 9.34 -8.45
CA GLY A 65 0.44 9.06 -9.16
C GLY A 65 -0.36 7.95 -8.50
N GLU A 66 0.31 6.87 -8.11
CA GLU A 66 -0.30 5.72 -7.45
C GLU A 66 -0.74 6.03 -6.03
N VAL A 67 0.09 6.76 -5.26
CA VAL A 67 -0.27 7.27 -3.93
C VAL A 67 -1.53 8.14 -4.01
N LYS A 68 -1.61 9.03 -4.99
CA LYS A 68 -2.79 9.87 -5.20
C LYS A 68 -4.02 9.03 -5.55
N GLU A 69 -3.87 8.00 -6.39
CA GLU A 69 -4.97 7.14 -6.83
C GLU A 69 -5.56 6.35 -5.66
N ILE A 70 -4.73 5.75 -4.80
CA ILE A 70 -5.22 5.02 -3.63
C ILE A 70 -5.90 5.93 -2.60
N ILE A 71 -5.42 7.17 -2.43
CA ILE A 71 -6.06 8.17 -1.56
C ILE A 71 -7.43 8.55 -2.12
N LEU A 72 -7.52 8.80 -3.42
CA LEU A 72 -8.79 9.10 -4.08
C LEU A 72 -9.78 7.95 -3.95
N LEU A 73 -9.34 6.72 -4.23
CA LEU A 73 -10.18 5.52 -4.14
C LEU A 73 -10.66 5.28 -2.71
N SER A 74 -9.78 5.42 -1.72
CA SER A 74 -10.12 5.29 -0.31
C SER A 74 -11.09 6.37 0.15
N ALA A 75 -10.87 7.62 -0.25
CA ALA A 75 -11.74 8.74 0.09
C ALA A 75 -13.12 8.60 -0.59
N SER A 76 -13.16 8.14 -1.84
CA SER A 76 -14.36 7.81 -2.58
C SER A 76 -15.18 6.69 -1.94
N ALA A 77 -14.54 5.55 -1.65
CA ALA A 77 -15.18 4.43 -0.98
C ALA A 77 -15.78 4.82 0.38
N ASN A 78 -15.08 5.69 1.13
CA ASN A 78 -15.48 6.15 2.45
C ASN A 78 -16.27 7.48 2.46
N LYS A 79 -16.61 8.03 1.29
CA LYS A 79 -17.35 9.30 1.14
C LYS A 79 -16.68 10.51 1.83
N LEU A 80 -15.36 10.53 1.90
CA LEU A 80 -14.53 11.58 2.50
C LEU A 80 -14.22 12.67 1.47
N SER A 81 -15.24 13.45 1.09
CA SER A 81 -15.15 14.49 0.05
C SER A 81 -14.07 15.56 0.29
N LYS A 82 -13.74 15.84 1.56
CA LYS A 82 -12.63 16.75 1.90
C LYS A 82 -11.29 16.18 1.47
N ILE A 83 -11.05 14.90 1.73
CA ILE A 83 -9.77 14.24 1.40
C ILE A 83 -9.60 14.15 -0.12
N GLN A 84 -10.69 13.95 -0.87
CA GLN A 84 -10.64 13.95 -2.34
C GLN A 84 -10.09 15.27 -2.91
N ASN A 85 -10.51 16.42 -2.35
CA ASN A 85 -10.06 17.73 -2.82
C ASN A 85 -8.57 17.98 -2.57
N TYR A 86 -8.02 17.36 -1.51
CA TYR A 86 -6.63 17.50 -1.10
C TYR A 86 -5.78 16.27 -1.44
N ALA A 87 -6.30 15.31 -2.21
CA ALA A 87 -5.61 14.04 -2.47
C ALA A 87 -4.24 14.24 -3.12
N LYS A 88 -4.09 15.29 -3.95
CA LYS A 88 -2.80 15.67 -4.51
C LYS A 88 -1.82 16.16 -3.42
N GLU A 89 -2.27 17.07 -2.56
CA GLU A 89 -1.43 17.63 -1.49
C GLU A 89 -1.02 16.54 -0.50
N TYR A 90 -1.93 15.63 -0.14
CA TYR A 90 -1.60 14.48 0.69
C TYR A 90 -0.63 13.52 0.02
N ALA A 91 -0.77 13.27 -1.29
CA ALA A 91 0.18 12.44 -2.03
C ALA A 91 1.58 13.05 -2.03
N THR A 92 1.69 14.37 -2.30
CA THR A 92 2.97 15.08 -2.26
C THR A 92 3.61 14.99 -0.87
N LEU A 93 2.85 15.21 0.22
CA LEU A 93 3.37 15.08 1.59
C LEU A 93 3.85 13.66 1.93
N ILE A 94 3.12 12.64 1.50
CA ILE A 94 3.50 11.23 1.71
C ILE A 94 4.78 10.90 0.95
N MET A 95 4.91 11.39 -0.28
CA MET A 95 6.13 11.25 -1.07
C MET A 95 7.30 11.94 -0.37
N GLU A 96 7.17 13.20 0.04
CA GLU A 96 8.23 13.93 0.73
C GLU A 96 8.75 13.23 2.01
N GLU A 97 7.86 12.57 2.76
CA GLU A 97 8.23 11.87 4.00
C GLU A 97 8.82 10.48 3.78
N LEU A 98 8.44 9.78 2.70
CA LEU A 98 8.80 8.37 2.47
C LEU A 98 9.78 8.16 1.32
N GLU A 99 9.96 9.14 0.45
CA GLU A 99 10.87 9.09 -0.68
C GLU A 99 12.32 9.21 -0.20
N ALA A 100 13.11 8.17 -0.46
CA ALA A 100 14.55 8.24 -0.26
C ALA A 100 15.16 9.07 -1.40
N GLU A 101 15.93 10.10 -1.05
CA GLU A 101 16.81 10.84 -1.96
C GLU A 101 16.14 11.45 -3.22
N ASN A 102 14.84 11.76 -3.18
CA ASN A 102 14.10 12.42 -4.27
C ASN A 102 14.15 11.63 -5.61
N LEU A 103 13.99 10.31 -5.55
CA LEU A 103 14.11 9.38 -6.68
C LEU A 103 12.91 9.40 -7.66
N GLY A 104 11.80 10.02 -7.29
CA GLY A 104 10.51 10.03 -7.98
C GLY A 104 9.55 8.91 -7.56
N TYR A 105 9.95 8.05 -6.61
CA TYR A 105 9.18 6.88 -6.16
C TYR A 105 9.59 6.43 -4.74
N ILE A 106 8.67 5.79 -4.03
CA ILE A 106 8.90 5.13 -2.74
C ILE A 106 9.23 3.66 -3.01
N GLN A 107 10.34 3.18 -2.48
CA GLN A 107 10.76 1.80 -2.64
C GLN A 107 10.25 0.93 -1.48
N VAL A 108 9.43 -0.08 -1.77
CA VAL A 108 8.75 -0.91 -0.75
C VAL A 108 9.75 -1.66 0.16
N TYR A 109 10.94 -2.00 -0.37
CA TYR A 109 12.02 -2.66 0.37
C TYR A 109 12.64 -1.83 1.51
N ILE A 110 12.35 -0.52 1.60
CA ILE A 110 12.74 0.30 2.75
C ILE A 110 12.09 -0.24 4.04
N PHE A 111 10.91 -0.86 3.92
CA PHE A 111 10.17 -1.39 5.06
C PHE A 111 10.50 -2.85 5.41
N PHE A 112 11.00 -3.64 4.46
CA PHE A 112 11.29 -5.06 4.63
C PHE A 112 12.76 -5.37 4.29
N PRO A 113 13.71 -5.15 5.21
CA PRO A 113 15.13 -5.43 4.94
C PRO A 113 15.34 -6.92 4.71
N THR A 114 15.66 -7.30 3.48
CA THR A 114 15.75 -8.72 3.05
C THR A 114 17.10 -9.38 3.36
N THR A 115 17.95 -8.80 4.21
CA THR A 115 19.23 -9.45 4.53
C THR A 115 19.55 -9.36 6.01
N ALA A 116 19.59 -10.52 6.66
CA ALA A 116 20.42 -10.79 7.82
C ALA A 116 21.90 -10.52 7.47
N ILE A 117 22.34 -9.26 7.54
CA ILE A 117 23.73 -8.87 7.77
C ILE A 117 23.68 -7.64 8.68
N GLU A 118 24.32 -7.76 9.84
CA GLU A 118 24.45 -6.74 10.87
C GLU A 118 24.67 -5.33 10.32
N SER A 119 23.64 -4.49 10.38
CA SER A 119 23.79 -3.05 10.58
C SER A 119 22.45 -2.51 11.07
N PRO A 120 22.41 -1.78 12.21
CA PRO A 120 21.15 -1.31 12.74
C PRO A 120 20.51 -0.35 11.72
N PRO A 121 19.21 -0.48 11.43
CA PRO A 121 18.53 0.52 10.62
C PRO A 121 18.73 1.87 11.30
N LEU A 122 19.16 2.87 10.52
CA LEU A 122 19.11 4.25 10.94
C LEU A 122 17.69 4.50 11.42
N LEU A 123 17.55 4.67 12.72
CA LEU A 123 16.30 4.91 13.42
C LEU A 123 15.60 6.11 12.79
N VAL A 124 14.70 5.87 11.85
CA VAL A 124 13.55 6.76 11.66
C VAL A 124 12.67 6.48 12.87
N THR A 125 12.99 7.15 13.99
CA THR A 125 12.18 7.05 15.19
C THR A 125 10.77 7.56 14.89
N PRO A 126 9.70 6.92 15.39
CA PRO A 126 8.32 7.39 15.26
C PRO A 126 8.04 8.62 16.15
N ARG A 127 8.97 9.59 16.17
CA ARG A 127 8.89 10.80 17.01
C ARG A 127 8.23 12.00 16.33
N SER A 128 7.75 11.86 15.09
CA SER A 128 7.08 12.95 14.37
C SER A 128 5.55 12.84 14.35
N ILE A 129 4.95 11.73 14.82
CA ILE A 129 3.49 11.56 14.93
C ILE A 129 3.01 11.71 16.40
N GLU A 130 3.67 12.57 17.18
CA GLU A 130 3.21 13.00 18.52
C GLU A 130 2.94 14.51 18.65
N LEU A 131 2.97 15.27 17.54
CA LEU A 131 2.68 16.71 17.55
C LEU A 131 1.28 17.11 17.06
N LEU A 132 0.33 16.17 16.99
CA LEU A 132 -1.09 16.44 16.66
C LEU A 132 -2.09 15.82 17.64
N THR A 133 -1.75 15.75 18.94
CA THR A 133 -2.73 15.64 20.02
C THR A 133 -2.85 16.95 20.78
#